data_AF-A0A1Q2MEY1-F1
#
_entry.id   AF-A0A1Q2MEY1-F1
#
_cell.length_a   1.000
_cell.length_b   1.000
_cell.length_c   1.000
_cell.angle_alpha   90.00
_cell.angle_beta   90.00
_cell.angle_gamma   90.00
#
_symmetry.space_group_name_H-M   'P 1'
#
loop_
_entity.id
_entity.type
_entity.pdbx_description
1 polymer ?
#
loop_
_entity_poly.entity_id
_entity_poly.type
_entity_poly.pdbx_seq_one_letter_code
_entity_poly.pdbx_strand_id
1 'polypeptide(L)'
;MDNGKNNIVDTTDCLETVAVFKAAKNFFFIVCFLCLLITQGVFWSNQIGILEFDMSQSAAGQQETSQPSGTDTEPVDQVVLDTIEALHAESLKQAQGGTETGDAQTETQETPAQDTNSGENVVPEAVTKAVGKVKGYVFEPDWTLYKAILNLCNSILLVSAVLYCLIIVFTLKVSLVGRLGGMAWIASAFISSLMFLVFLLPWQTLFPQLSIAGAIYTPAELADWYSAKQEGGIYFGVLYYGRFVALWLIAFLLLWTAQLRSRRWAKASLKRLGLVG
;
A
#
# COMPACT_ATOMS: atom_id res chain seq x y z
N MET A 1 3.67 -0.32 61.65
CA MET A 1 2.43 -0.83 61.03
C MET A 1 2.05 -0.01 59.77
N ASP A 2 3.02 0.65 59.12
CA ASP A 2 2.74 1.69 58.12
C ASP A 2 2.70 1.20 56.65
N ASN A 3 3.03 -0.06 56.39
CA ASN A 3 3.03 -0.62 55.02
C ASN A 3 1.65 -0.62 54.34
N GLY A 4 0.55 -0.61 55.10
CA GLY A 4 -0.80 -0.64 54.54
C GLY A 4 -1.22 0.67 53.86
N LYS A 5 -0.80 1.82 54.40
CA LYS A 5 -1.17 3.15 53.86
C LYS A 5 -0.39 3.50 52.60
N ASN A 6 0.86 3.07 52.47
CA ASN A 6 1.64 3.37 51.26
C ASN A 6 1.06 2.65 50.03
N ASN A 7 0.59 1.41 50.20
CA ASN A 7 -0.01 0.63 49.12
C ASN A 7 -1.29 1.26 48.52
N ILE A 8 -2.11 1.94 49.33
CA ILE A 8 -3.37 2.53 48.83
C ILE A 8 -3.10 3.80 48.00
N VAL A 9 -2.08 4.58 48.37
CA VAL A 9 -1.65 5.77 47.63
C VAL A 9 -1.03 5.35 46.30
N ASP A 10 -0.12 4.37 46.31
CA ASP A 10 0.52 3.86 45.09
C ASP A 10 -0.49 3.25 44.10
N THR A 11 -1.52 2.57 44.61
CA THR A 11 -2.58 2.01 43.78
C THR A 11 -3.43 3.13 43.15
N THR A 12 -3.69 4.21 43.88
CA THR A 12 -4.50 5.34 43.40
C THR A 12 -3.78 6.07 42.25
N ASP A 13 -2.49 6.37 42.44
CA ASP A 13 -1.66 7.02 41.42
C ASP A 13 -1.50 6.15 40.15
N CYS A 14 -1.37 4.83 40.34
CA CYS A 14 -1.36 3.88 39.23
C CYS A 14 -2.69 3.89 38.44
N LEU A 15 -3.84 4.04 39.11
CA LEU A 15 -5.14 4.09 38.44
C LEU A 15 -5.36 5.39 37.68
N GLU A 16 -4.95 6.51 38.24
CA GLU A 16 -4.99 7.81 37.56
C GLU A 16 -4.13 7.79 36.28
N THR A 17 -2.90 7.29 36.40
CA THR A 17 -1.99 7.08 35.27
C THR A 17 -2.61 6.20 34.19
N VAL A 18 -3.23 5.08 34.57
CA VAL A 18 -3.93 4.18 33.62
C VAL A 18 -5.10 4.87 32.93
N ALA A 19 -5.83 5.74 33.62
CA ALA A 19 -6.94 6.50 33.04
C ALA A 19 -6.44 7.47 31.95
N VAL A 20 -5.33 8.18 32.20
CA VAL A 20 -4.69 9.06 31.22
C VAL A 20 -4.23 8.28 30.00
N PHE A 21 -3.55 7.14 30.18
CA PHE A 21 -3.11 6.30 29.07
C PHE A 21 -4.29 5.74 28.25
N LYS A 22 -5.42 5.44 28.90
CA LYS A 22 -6.63 4.98 28.22
C LYS A 22 -7.22 6.07 27.32
N ALA A 23 -7.26 7.31 27.79
CA ALA A 23 -7.72 8.45 27.00
C ALA A 23 -6.78 8.69 25.80
N ALA A 24 -5.46 8.74 26.05
CA ALA A 24 -4.45 8.91 25.01
C ALA A 24 -4.54 7.81 23.93
N LYS A 25 -4.63 6.55 24.33
CA LYS A 25 -4.76 5.41 23.42
C LYS A 25 -6.02 5.50 22.54
N ASN A 26 -7.14 5.94 23.10
CA ASN A 26 -8.38 6.12 22.33
C ASN A 26 -8.24 7.27 21.32
N PHE A 27 -7.56 8.36 21.70
CA PHE A 27 -7.28 9.47 20.80
C PHE A 27 -6.45 9.02 19.59
N PHE A 28 -5.29 8.38 19.81
CA PHE A 28 -4.45 7.90 18.70
C PHE A 28 -5.15 6.86 17.82
N PHE A 29 -6.01 6.03 18.41
CA PHE A 29 -6.84 5.12 17.63
C PHE A 29 -7.81 5.84 16.71
N ILE A 30 -8.50 6.88 17.19
CA ILE A 30 -9.42 7.66 16.37
C ILE A 30 -8.66 8.34 15.24
N VAL A 31 -7.48 8.88 15.52
CA VAL A 31 -6.60 9.47 14.49
C VAL A 31 -6.20 8.43 13.45
N CYS A 32 -5.69 7.26 13.86
CA CYS A 32 -5.34 6.18 12.93
C CYS A 32 -6.54 5.74 12.09
N PHE A 33 -7.70 5.57 12.73
CA PHE A 33 -8.94 5.15 12.08
C PHE A 33 -9.39 6.18 11.04
N LEU A 34 -9.38 7.46 11.37
CA LEU A 34 -9.73 8.54 10.45
C LEU A 34 -8.78 8.59 9.26
N CYS A 35 -7.46 8.51 9.50
CA CYS A 35 -6.47 8.47 8.42
C CYS A 35 -6.68 7.27 7.50
N LEU A 36 -6.95 6.07 8.04
CA LEU A 36 -7.27 4.89 7.24
C LEU A 36 -8.54 5.09 6.39
N LEU A 37 -9.57 5.70 6.95
CA LEU A 37 -10.80 6.00 6.21
C LEU A 37 -10.58 7.03 5.11
N ILE A 38 -9.79 8.08 5.37
CA ILE A 38 -9.45 9.10 4.36
C ILE A 38 -8.68 8.45 3.23
N THR A 39 -7.62 7.69 3.51
CA THR A 39 -6.82 6.98 2.50
C THR A 39 -7.70 6.06 1.66
N GLN A 40 -8.62 5.31 2.27
CA GLN A 40 -9.54 4.45 1.53
C GLN A 40 -10.57 5.25 0.71
N GLY A 41 -11.11 6.34 1.25
CA GLY A 41 -12.01 7.22 0.52
C GLY A 41 -11.36 7.79 -0.74
N VAL A 42 -10.11 8.21 -0.60
CA VAL A 42 -9.22 8.70 -1.65
C VAL A 42 -8.94 7.64 -2.72
N PHE A 43 -8.78 6.36 -2.35
CA PHE A 43 -8.73 5.25 -3.30
C PHE A 43 -10.03 5.09 -4.10
N TRP A 44 -11.18 5.12 -3.43
CA TRP A 44 -12.48 4.98 -4.10
C TRP A 44 -12.84 6.19 -4.96
N SER A 45 -12.46 7.41 -4.55
CA SER A 45 -12.65 8.63 -5.35
C SER A 45 -11.97 8.52 -6.71
N ASN A 46 -10.77 7.92 -6.78
CA ASN A 46 -10.09 7.65 -8.04
C ASN A 46 -10.91 6.69 -8.93
N GLN A 47 -11.48 5.63 -8.34
CA GLN A 47 -12.20 4.59 -9.09
C GLN A 47 -13.57 5.05 -9.65
N ILE A 48 -14.22 6.03 -9.01
CA ILE A 48 -15.54 6.54 -9.46
C ILE A 48 -15.39 7.48 -10.67
N GLY A 49 -14.17 7.86 -11.07
CA GLY A 49 -13.93 8.74 -12.22
C GLY A 49 -14.33 10.20 -11.96
N ILE A 50 -14.42 10.60 -10.69
CA ILE A 50 -14.62 12.01 -10.30
C ILE A 50 -13.34 12.82 -10.58
N LEU A 51 -12.20 12.15 -10.74
CA LEU A 51 -10.91 12.72 -11.05
C LEU A 51 -10.43 12.16 -12.39
N GLU A 52 -10.36 12.99 -13.42
CA GLU A 52 -9.59 12.67 -14.61
C GLU A 52 -8.12 12.66 -14.20
N PHE A 53 -7.53 11.46 -14.18
CA PHE A 53 -6.11 11.31 -13.94
C PHE A 53 -5.38 11.85 -15.16
N ASP A 54 -4.81 13.05 -15.04
CA ASP A 54 -3.92 13.56 -16.08
C ASP A 54 -2.60 12.79 -16.01
N MET A 55 -2.56 11.62 -16.68
CA MET A 55 -1.39 10.74 -16.74
C MET A 55 -0.13 11.45 -17.27
N SER A 56 -0.30 12.61 -17.92
CA SER A 56 0.77 13.43 -18.48
C SER A 56 1.80 13.89 -17.43
N GLN A 57 1.42 14.00 -16.15
CA GLN A 57 2.34 14.47 -15.10
C GLN A 57 3.12 13.35 -14.38
N SER A 58 2.73 12.08 -14.49
CA SER A 58 3.44 11.00 -13.78
C SER A 58 4.73 10.58 -14.49
N ALA A 59 4.79 10.74 -15.82
CA ALA A 59 5.96 10.39 -16.63
C ALA A 59 7.16 11.34 -16.44
N ALA A 60 6.94 12.56 -15.95
CA ALA A 60 7.99 13.56 -15.84
C ALA A 60 8.83 13.50 -14.53
N GLY A 61 8.48 12.63 -13.59
CA GLY A 61 9.02 12.66 -12.22
C GLY A 61 9.99 11.55 -11.82
N GLN A 62 10.32 10.59 -12.69
CA GLN A 62 11.09 9.39 -12.29
C GLN A 62 12.26 9.02 -13.23
N GLN A 63 12.78 9.98 -14.01
CA GLN A 63 14.11 9.85 -14.60
C GLN A 63 15.13 10.69 -13.83
N GLU A 64 15.47 10.27 -12.62
CA GLU A 64 16.75 10.59 -12.01
C GLU A 64 16.97 9.64 -10.84
N THR A 65 17.64 8.51 -11.10
CA THR A 65 18.69 7.92 -10.26
C THR A 65 19.08 6.56 -10.85
N SER A 66 20.38 6.46 -11.18
CA SER A 66 21.17 5.25 -11.43
C SER A 66 21.21 4.67 -12.85
N GLN A 67 21.94 5.34 -13.74
CA GLN A 67 22.83 4.66 -14.69
C GLN A 67 24.28 5.08 -14.35
N PRO A 68 25.25 4.14 -14.28
CA PRO A 68 26.51 4.36 -13.59
C PRO A 68 27.46 5.20 -14.44
N SER A 69 27.98 6.27 -13.82
CA SER A 69 29.11 7.02 -14.37
C SER A 69 30.37 6.19 -14.16
N GLY A 70 30.99 5.80 -15.28
CA GLY A 70 32.24 5.05 -15.30
C GLY A 70 33.33 5.82 -14.56
N THR A 71 33.87 5.17 -13.52
CA THR A 71 35.21 5.47 -13.03
C THR A 71 36.06 4.29 -13.45
N ASP A 72 37.04 4.56 -14.32
CA ASP A 72 38.06 3.62 -14.72
C ASP A 72 38.74 3.03 -13.47
N THR A 73 38.63 1.73 -13.29
CA THR A 73 39.51 0.95 -12.43
C THR A 73 39.75 -0.37 -13.13
N GLU A 74 41.01 -0.60 -13.48
CA GLU A 74 41.53 -1.80 -14.13
C GLU A 74 41.05 -3.10 -13.46
N PRO A 75 40.65 -4.13 -14.24
CA PRO A 75 40.53 -5.48 -13.74
C PRO A 75 41.82 -6.25 -14.06
N VAL A 76 42.70 -6.37 -13.07
CA VAL A 76 43.64 -7.50 -12.97
C VAL A 76 42.79 -8.72 -12.56
N ASP A 77 42.89 -9.80 -13.35
CA ASP A 77 42.34 -11.16 -13.12
C ASP A 77 41.35 -11.73 -14.17
N GLN A 78 41.35 -11.22 -15.41
CA GLN A 78 40.59 -11.85 -16.51
C GLN A 78 41.38 -12.07 -17.81
N VAL A 79 42.72 -12.07 -17.75
CA VAL A 79 43.60 -12.40 -18.88
C VAL A 79 43.96 -13.90 -18.94
N VAL A 80 43.65 -14.67 -17.90
CA VAL A 80 44.11 -16.07 -17.78
C VAL A 80 43.08 -17.10 -18.27
N LEU A 81 41.78 -16.76 -18.37
CA LEU A 81 40.77 -17.74 -18.81
C LEU A 81 40.49 -17.72 -20.33
N ASP A 82 40.59 -16.58 -21.01
CA ASP A 82 40.33 -16.49 -22.46
C ASP A 82 41.53 -16.97 -23.32
N THR A 83 42.73 -17.05 -22.73
CA THR A 83 43.93 -17.56 -23.41
C THR A 83 43.92 -19.10 -23.54
N ILE A 84 43.10 -19.81 -22.74
CA ILE A 84 43.02 -21.28 -22.75
C ILE A 84 41.95 -21.80 -23.72
N GLU A 85 40.92 -21.00 -24.01
CA GLU A 85 39.85 -21.39 -24.96
C GLU A 85 40.22 -21.10 -26.43
N ALA A 86 41.13 -20.15 -26.68
CA ALA A 86 41.63 -19.83 -28.02
C ALA A 86 42.59 -20.90 -28.60
N LEU A 87 43.20 -21.75 -27.78
CA LEU A 87 44.11 -22.82 -28.22
C LEU A 87 43.40 -24.15 -28.57
N HIS A 88 42.09 -24.28 -28.31
CA HIS A 88 41.33 -25.50 -28.61
C HIS A 88 40.44 -25.38 -29.86
N ALA A 89 40.19 -24.16 -30.36
CA ALA A 89 39.30 -23.93 -31.51
C ALA A 89 40.00 -24.04 -32.88
N GLU A 90 41.33 -24.15 -32.94
CA GLU A 90 42.09 -24.16 -34.19
C GLU A 90 42.31 -25.58 -34.79
N SER A 91 41.83 -26.65 -34.13
CA SER A 91 42.10 -28.03 -34.58
C SER A 91 40.93 -28.76 -35.27
N LEU A 92 39.82 -28.08 -35.62
CA LEU A 92 38.69 -28.71 -36.32
C LEU A 92 38.13 -27.83 -37.46
N LYS A 93 39.01 -27.49 -38.40
CA LYS A 93 38.63 -27.22 -39.80
C LYS A 93 39.26 -28.27 -40.72
N GLN A 94 38.70 -29.48 -40.72
CA GLN A 94 38.90 -30.43 -41.81
C GLN A 94 37.76 -31.46 -41.84
N ALA A 95 36.69 -31.13 -42.57
CA ALA A 95 35.96 -32.05 -43.44
C ALA A 95 34.68 -31.36 -43.94
N GLN A 96 34.66 -31.08 -45.25
CA GLN A 96 33.55 -31.34 -46.19
C GLN A 96 32.15 -30.81 -45.81
N GLY A 97 31.48 -29.96 -46.58
CA GLY A 97 31.55 -29.72 -48.02
C GLY A 97 30.15 -29.90 -48.65
N GLY A 98 29.72 -28.90 -49.42
CA GLY A 98 28.75 -29.00 -50.52
C GLY A 98 27.30 -28.55 -50.24
N THR A 99 26.81 -27.45 -50.83
CA THR A 99 26.07 -27.28 -52.13
C THR A 99 24.63 -27.85 -52.05
N GLU A 100 23.50 -27.18 -52.35
CA GLU A 100 22.97 -26.46 -53.55
C GLU A 100 21.69 -25.68 -53.11
N THR A 101 21.36 -24.45 -53.56
CA THR A 101 20.84 -23.95 -54.86
C THR A 101 19.33 -24.18 -55.12
N GLY A 102 18.61 -23.12 -55.52
CA GLY A 102 17.34 -23.12 -56.28
C GLY A 102 16.16 -22.43 -55.55
N ASP A 103 15.77 -21.19 -55.88
CA ASP A 103 14.82 -20.75 -56.95
C ASP A 103 13.34 -21.06 -56.60
N ALA A 104 12.28 -20.28 -56.88
CA ALA A 104 12.00 -18.96 -57.45
C ALA A 104 10.47 -18.70 -57.33
N GLN A 105 10.01 -17.42 -57.36
CA GLN A 105 8.80 -16.90 -58.08
C GLN A 105 7.37 -17.45 -57.71
N THR A 106 6.19 -16.79 -57.77
CA THR A 106 5.68 -15.57 -58.47
C THR A 106 4.13 -15.44 -58.25
N GLU A 107 3.58 -14.19 -58.19
CA GLU A 107 2.22 -13.69 -58.63
C GLU A 107 0.87 -14.21 -58.02
N THR A 108 -0.32 -13.56 -58.04
CA THR A 108 -0.92 -12.24 -58.47
C THR A 108 -2.46 -12.21 -58.20
N GLN A 109 -3.06 -11.00 -58.01
CA GLN A 109 -4.48 -10.50 -58.25
C GLN A 109 -5.72 -11.30 -57.73
N GLU A 110 -6.98 -10.82 -57.58
CA GLU A 110 -7.75 -9.59 -57.83
C GLU A 110 -9.12 -9.65 -57.08
N THR A 111 -9.75 -8.49 -56.85
CA THR A 111 -11.17 -8.18 -56.45
C THR A 111 -12.15 -8.41 -57.66
N PRO A 112 -13.49 -8.09 -57.71
CA PRO A 112 -14.48 -7.51 -56.76
C PRO A 112 -15.97 -8.00 -56.86
N ALA A 113 -16.89 -7.25 -56.19
CA ALA A 113 -18.35 -7.03 -56.41
C ALA A 113 -19.33 -7.72 -55.42
N GLN A 114 -20.53 -7.21 -55.06
CA GLN A 114 -21.24 -5.91 -55.03
C GLN A 114 -22.66 -6.23 -54.46
N ASP A 115 -23.27 -5.36 -53.62
CA ASP A 115 -24.71 -4.96 -53.59
C ASP A 115 -25.14 -4.42 -52.21
N THR A 116 -25.52 -3.14 -52.06
CA THR A 116 -26.78 -2.45 -52.44
C THR A 116 -27.98 -2.85 -51.58
N ASN A 117 -28.33 -2.06 -50.55
CA ASN A 117 -29.71 -1.58 -50.43
C ASN A 117 -29.85 -0.31 -49.57
N SER A 118 -30.55 0.67 -50.14
CA SER A 118 -31.05 1.89 -49.53
C SER A 118 -32.24 1.60 -48.62
N GLY A 119 -32.38 2.41 -47.58
CA GLY A 119 -33.54 2.41 -46.68
C GLY A 119 -33.60 3.72 -45.91
N GLU A 120 -33.87 4.79 -46.66
CA GLU A 120 -34.20 6.13 -46.17
C GLU A 120 -35.46 6.08 -45.28
N ASN A 121 -35.33 6.56 -44.04
CA ASN A 121 -36.48 7.06 -43.30
C ASN A 121 -36.00 8.22 -42.42
N VAL A 122 -36.25 9.42 -42.94
CA VAL A 122 -36.18 10.69 -42.24
C VAL A 122 -37.52 10.88 -41.51
N VAL A 123 -37.48 11.30 -40.24
CA VAL A 123 -38.28 12.40 -39.64
C VAL A 123 -38.07 12.41 -38.12
N PRO A 124 -38.06 13.60 -37.48
CA PRO A 124 -37.18 13.92 -36.36
C PRO A 124 -37.90 13.93 -35.02
N GLU A 125 -37.21 13.56 -33.94
CA GLU A 125 -37.67 13.87 -32.60
C GLU A 125 -36.53 14.40 -31.74
N ALA A 126 -36.42 15.73 -31.82
CA ALA A 126 -35.68 16.57 -30.91
C ALA A 126 -36.27 16.50 -29.49
N VAL A 127 -36.03 15.43 -28.75
CA VAL A 127 -36.22 15.38 -27.29
C VAL A 127 -35.17 14.48 -26.64
N THR A 128 -33.89 14.79 -26.79
CA THR A 128 -32.86 14.33 -25.85
C THR A 128 -32.41 15.51 -25.01
N LYS A 129 -33.19 15.70 -23.94
CA LYS A 129 -32.77 16.22 -22.63
C LYS A 129 -31.55 17.12 -22.68
N ALA A 130 -31.81 18.42 -22.74
CA ALA A 130 -31.00 19.40 -22.04
C ALA A 130 -31.01 19.01 -20.55
N VAL A 131 -30.13 18.06 -20.17
CA VAL A 131 -29.70 17.87 -18.80
C VAL A 131 -29.09 19.20 -18.42
N GLY A 132 -29.83 19.94 -17.60
CA GLY A 132 -29.41 21.24 -17.09
C GLY A 132 -27.97 21.12 -16.63
N LYS A 133 -27.10 21.88 -17.28
CA LYS A 133 -25.73 22.12 -16.85
C LYS A 133 -25.84 22.88 -15.53
N VAL A 134 -26.07 22.15 -14.44
CA VAL A 134 -25.92 22.65 -13.09
C VAL A 134 -24.47 23.08 -13.02
N LYS A 135 -24.21 24.40 -13.11
CA LYS A 135 -22.96 25.01 -12.66
C LYS A 135 -22.90 24.83 -11.13
N GLY A 136 -22.81 23.58 -10.71
CA GLY A 136 -22.21 23.25 -9.44
C GLY A 136 -20.76 23.68 -9.58
N TYR A 137 -20.23 24.28 -8.53
CA TYR A 137 -18.80 24.53 -8.43
C TYR A 137 -18.11 23.17 -8.51
N VAL A 138 -17.77 22.75 -9.73
CA VAL A 138 -16.85 21.65 -9.97
C VAL A 138 -15.52 22.25 -9.55
N PHE A 139 -15.23 22.15 -8.25
CA PHE A 139 -13.86 22.15 -7.79
C PHE A 139 -13.22 21.01 -8.56
N GLU A 140 -12.52 21.33 -9.65
CA GLU A 140 -11.57 20.43 -10.27
C GLU A 140 -10.49 20.22 -9.22
N PRO A 141 -10.52 19.12 -8.46
CA PRO A 141 -9.61 18.94 -7.35
C PRO A 141 -8.25 18.70 -7.99
N ASP A 142 -7.34 19.65 -7.83
CA ASP A 142 -5.99 19.54 -8.35
C ASP A 142 -5.35 18.24 -7.81
N TRP A 143 -4.78 17.44 -8.71
CA TRP A 143 -4.05 16.22 -8.39
C TRP A 143 -2.96 16.46 -7.33
N THR A 144 -2.43 17.68 -7.30
CA THR A 144 -1.49 18.15 -6.27
C THR A 144 -2.07 18.07 -4.85
N LEU A 145 -3.34 18.47 -4.67
CA LEU A 145 -4.02 18.40 -3.38
C LEU A 145 -4.19 16.95 -2.91
N TYR A 146 -4.53 16.06 -3.84
CA TYR A 146 -4.67 14.62 -3.54
C TYR A 146 -3.35 14.01 -3.06
N LYS A 147 -2.24 14.28 -3.77
CA LYS A 147 -0.89 13.85 -3.35
C LYS A 147 -0.55 14.39 -1.97
N ALA A 148 -0.82 15.67 -1.72
CA ALA A 148 -0.55 16.31 -0.43
C ALA A 148 -1.35 15.66 0.71
N ILE A 149 -2.65 15.42 0.51
CA ILE A 149 -3.52 14.78 1.50
C ILE A 149 -3.04 13.36 1.80
N LEU A 150 -2.70 12.55 0.78
CA LEU A 150 -2.17 11.20 0.98
C LEU A 150 -0.86 11.21 1.76
N ASN A 151 0.10 12.05 1.36
CA ASN A 151 1.39 12.12 2.04
C ASN A 151 1.25 12.57 3.50
N LEU A 152 0.38 13.54 3.76
CA LEU A 152 0.07 14.01 5.11
C LEU A 152 -0.62 12.91 5.94
N CYS A 153 -1.64 12.24 5.38
CA CYS A 153 -2.34 11.15 6.07
C CYS A 153 -1.41 9.99 6.37
N ASN A 154 -0.56 9.59 5.42
CA ASN A 154 0.41 8.50 5.59
C ASN A 154 1.42 8.84 6.70
N SER A 155 1.92 10.09 6.73
CA SER A 155 2.85 10.55 7.76
C SER A 155 2.22 10.56 9.15
N ILE A 156 1.01 11.13 9.27
CA ILE A 156 0.26 11.17 10.54
C ILE A 156 -0.10 9.75 10.99
N LEU A 157 -0.52 8.89 10.07
CA LEU A 157 -0.88 7.50 10.35
C LEU A 157 0.32 6.71 10.87
N LEU A 158 1.49 6.86 10.27
CA LEU A 158 2.71 6.20 10.73
C LEU A 158 3.12 6.68 12.12
N VAL A 159 3.21 8.01 12.32
CA VAL A 159 3.60 8.59 13.62
C VAL A 159 2.60 8.18 14.71
N SER A 160 1.30 8.28 14.43
CA SER A 160 0.25 7.89 15.40
C SER A 160 0.26 6.39 15.69
N ALA A 161 0.54 5.53 14.71
CA ALA A 161 0.66 4.09 14.93
C ALA A 161 1.86 3.74 15.83
N VAL A 162 3.00 4.39 15.65
CA VAL A 162 4.18 4.22 16.52
C VAL A 162 3.86 4.69 17.94
N LEU A 163 3.29 5.90 18.10
CA LEU A 163 2.89 6.42 19.41
C LEU A 163 1.87 5.52 20.10
N TYR A 164 0.90 4.99 19.34
CA TYR A 164 -0.07 4.03 19.83
C TYR A 164 0.59 2.76 20.37
N CYS A 165 1.57 2.21 19.65
CA CYS A 165 2.34 1.05 20.10
C CYS A 165 3.10 1.35 21.40
N LEU A 166 3.80 2.49 21.46
CA LEU A 166 4.53 2.92 22.67
C LEU A 166 3.60 3.08 23.87
N ILE A 167 2.43 3.69 23.69
CA ILE A 167 1.43 3.84 24.76
C ILE A 167 0.97 2.49 25.30
N ILE A 168 0.75 1.49 24.43
CA ILE A 168 0.38 0.14 24.88
C ILE A 168 1.52 -0.51 25.65
N VAL A 169 2.78 -0.34 25.22
CA VAL A 169 3.95 -0.84 25.95
C VAL A 169 4.06 -0.19 27.33
N PHE A 170 3.88 1.13 27.43
CA PHE A 170 3.88 1.83 28.72
C PHE A 170 2.74 1.37 29.62
N THR A 171 1.53 1.23 29.07
CA THR A 171 0.37 0.70 29.80
C THR A 171 0.66 -0.71 30.33
N LEU A 172 1.32 -1.54 29.53
CA LEU A 172 1.72 -2.89 29.93
C LEU A 172 2.79 -2.86 31.03
N LYS A 173 3.78 -1.96 30.96
CA LYS A 173 4.80 -1.77 32.00
C LYS A 173 4.20 -1.30 33.33
N VAL A 174 3.35 -0.28 33.30
CA VAL A 174 2.63 0.21 34.49
C VAL A 174 1.77 -0.90 35.08
N SER A 175 1.10 -1.69 34.23
CA SER A 175 0.28 -2.83 34.69
C SER A 175 1.09 -3.94 35.36
N LEU A 176 2.31 -4.19 34.88
CA LEU A 176 3.24 -5.16 35.48
C LEU A 176 3.70 -4.71 36.86
N VAL A 177 4.07 -3.42 36.99
CA VAL A 177 4.52 -2.84 38.26
C VAL A 177 3.38 -2.80 39.29
N GLY A 178 2.18 -2.40 38.87
CA GLY A 178 0.99 -2.37 39.72
C GLY A 178 0.37 -3.74 40.01
N ARG A 179 0.98 -4.84 39.52
CA ARG A 179 0.52 -6.24 39.68
C ARG A 179 -0.96 -6.41 39.31
N LEU A 180 -1.41 -5.66 38.31
CA LEU A 180 -2.80 -5.69 37.86
C LEU A 180 -3.05 -7.02 37.13
N GLY A 181 -3.94 -7.85 37.67
CA GLY A 181 -4.33 -9.11 37.06
C GLY A 181 -4.89 -8.93 35.64
N GLY A 182 -4.88 -9.99 34.83
CA GLY A 182 -5.38 -9.93 33.44
C GLY A 182 -4.33 -9.61 32.38
N MET A 183 -3.04 -9.83 32.70
CA MET A 183 -1.89 -9.56 31.82
C MET A 183 -1.98 -10.23 30.44
N ALA A 184 -2.61 -11.40 30.34
CA ALA A 184 -2.76 -12.12 29.06
C ALA A 184 -3.52 -11.29 28.01
N TRP A 185 -4.54 -10.54 28.42
CA TRP A 185 -5.36 -9.74 27.49
C TRP A 185 -4.62 -8.50 26.99
N ILE A 186 -3.83 -7.84 27.85
CA ILE A 186 -3.03 -6.67 27.47
C ILE A 186 -1.82 -7.08 26.62
N ALA A 187 -1.17 -8.22 26.92
CA ALA A 187 -0.10 -8.77 26.08
C ALA A 187 -0.62 -9.13 24.68
N SER A 188 -1.79 -9.74 24.58
CA SER A 188 -2.42 -10.03 23.29
C SER A 188 -2.82 -8.76 22.51
N ALA A 189 -3.22 -7.69 23.21
CA ALA A 189 -3.47 -6.39 22.58
C ALA A 189 -2.18 -5.73 22.07
N PHE A 190 -1.09 -5.85 22.81
CA PHE A 190 0.25 -5.40 22.40
C PHE A 190 0.74 -6.13 21.15
N ILE A 191 0.64 -7.46 21.11
CA ILE A 191 1.02 -8.23 19.91
C ILE A 191 0.16 -7.80 18.71
N SER A 192 -1.14 -7.58 18.92
CA SER A 192 -2.02 -7.10 17.86
C SER A 192 -1.64 -5.70 17.36
N SER A 193 -1.23 -4.78 18.25
CA SER A 193 -0.75 -3.45 17.85
C SER A 193 0.59 -3.49 17.14
N LEU A 194 1.48 -4.42 17.53
CA LEU A 194 2.75 -4.63 16.85
C LEU A 194 2.53 -5.18 15.44
N MET A 195 1.65 -6.18 15.29
CA MET A 195 1.26 -6.69 13.98
C MET A 195 0.63 -5.60 13.11
N PHE A 196 -0.25 -4.77 13.68
CA PHE A 196 -0.78 -3.59 12.97
C PHE A 196 0.34 -2.68 12.46
N LEU A 197 1.30 -2.31 13.32
CA LEU A 197 2.44 -1.48 12.92
C LEU A 197 3.27 -2.12 11.81
N VAL A 198 3.54 -3.42 11.90
CA VAL A 198 4.27 -4.20 10.88
C VAL A 198 3.55 -4.16 9.55
N PHE A 199 2.24 -4.42 9.50
CA PHE A 199 1.48 -4.36 8.24
C PHE A 199 1.34 -2.93 7.67
N LEU A 200 1.40 -1.93 8.54
CA LEU A 200 1.28 -0.53 8.14
C LEU A 200 2.56 0.02 7.52
N LEU A 201 3.73 -0.50 7.92
CA LEU A 201 5.02 -0.01 7.43
C LEU A 201 5.13 -0.12 5.90
N PRO A 202 5.64 0.93 5.22
CA PRO A 202 5.88 0.91 3.79
C PRO A 202 7.13 0.07 3.48
N TRP A 203 7.00 -1.26 3.51
CA TRP A 203 8.11 -2.19 3.29
C TRP A 203 8.87 -1.94 1.98
N GLN A 204 8.19 -1.38 0.97
CA GLN A 204 8.78 -1.08 -0.32
C GLN A 204 9.82 0.04 -0.29
N THR A 205 9.66 1.03 0.60
CA THR A 205 10.65 2.10 0.75
C THR A 205 11.82 1.66 1.62
N LEU A 206 11.55 0.78 2.58
CA LEU A 206 12.57 0.27 3.51
C LEU A 206 13.43 -0.84 2.86
N PHE A 207 12.82 -1.70 2.06
CA PHE A 207 13.45 -2.85 1.43
C PHE A 207 13.03 -2.98 -0.03
N PRO A 208 13.61 -2.18 -0.95
CA PRO A 208 13.26 -2.21 -2.37
C PRO A 208 13.38 -3.60 -3.02
N GLN A 209 14.23 -4.46 -2.44
CA GLN A 209 14.50 -5.83 -2.90
C GLN A 209 13.37 -6.80 -2.58
N LEU A 210 12.61 -6.54 -1.51
CA LEU A 210 11.48 -7.37 -1.10
C LEU A 210 10.21 -6.73 -1.65
N SER A 211 9.56 -7.39 -2.60
CA SER A 211 8.30 -6.95 -3.21
C SER A 211 7.08 -7.05 -2.27
N ILE A 212 7.29 -6.96 -0.96
CA ILE A 212 6.23 -7.02 0.04
C ILE A 212 5.61 -5.62 0.13
N ALA A 213 4.31 -5.55 -0.13
CA ALA A 213 3.54 -4.31 -0.04
C ALA A 213 3.09 -4.05 1.40
N GLY A 214 3.25 -2.80 1.86
CA GLY A 214 2.60 -2.30 3.07
C GLY A 214 1.16 -1.85 2.80
N ALA A 215 0.40 -1.59 3.87
CA ALA A 215 -0.93 -0.99 3.76
C ALA A 215 -0.87 0.50 3.37
N ILE A 216 0.23 1.20 3.71
CA ILE A 216 0.52 2.55 3.22
C ILE A 216 1.03 2.44 1.78
N TYR A 217 0.44 3.23 0.89
CA TYR A 217 0.88 3.33 -0.50
C TYR A 217 1.16 4.78 -0.88
N THR A 218 2.07 4.97 -1.83
CA THR A 218 2.37 6.29 -2.40
C THR A 218 1.46 6.59 -3.60
N PRO A 219 1.22 7.87 -3.91
CA PRO A 219 0.39 8.23 -5.07
C PRO A 219 1.01 7.78 -6.40
N ALA A 220 2.33 7.70 -6.49
CA ALA A 220 3.03 7.19 -7.67
C ALA A 220 2.75 5.70 -7.89
N GLU A 221 2.88 4.88 -6.83
CA GLU A 221 2.54 3.46 -6.91
C GLU A 221 1.09 3.22 -7.32
N LEU A 222 0.15 4.03 -6.81
CA LEU A 222 -1.25 3.89 -7.19
C LEU A 222 -1.45 4.14 -8.70
N ALA A 223 -0.74 5.13 -9.27
CA ALA A 223 -0.79 5.44 -10.70
C ALA A 223 -0.18 4.29 -11.54
N ASP A 224 0.99 3.78 -11.14
CA ASP A 224 1.68 2.70 -11.85
C ASP A 224 0.83 1.42 -11.89
N TRP A 225 0.26 1.05 -10.73
CA TRP A 225 -0.61 -0.12 -10.61
C TRP A 225 -1.96 0.07 -11.31
N TYR A 226 -2.42 1.32 -11.47
CA TYR A 226 -3.63 1.63 -12.22
C TYR A 226 -3.42 1.43 -13.73
N SER A 227 -2.29 1.92 -14.28
CA SER A 227 -1.92 1.69 -15.67
C SER A 227 -1.70 0.20 -15.96
N ALA A 228 -0.96 -0.49 -15.07
CA ALA A 228 -0.75 -1.94 -15.19
C ALA A 228 -2.05 -2.74 -15.12
N LYS A 229 -3.08 -2.26 -14.41
CA LYS A 229 -4.43 -2.87 -14.37
C LYS A 229 -5.21 -2.64 -15.67
N GLN A 230 -4.97 -1.56 -16.39
CA GLN A 230 -5.64 -1.34 -17.68
C GLN A 230 -5.07 -2.26 -18.76
N GLU A 231 -3.76 -2.46 -18.76
CA GLU A 231 -3.07 -3.31 -19.74
C GLU A 231 -3.14 -4.80 -19.37
N GLY A 232 -2.97 -5.10 -18.09
CA GLY A 232 -3.02 -6.44 -17.54
C GLY A 232 -4.45 -6.83 -17.23
N GLY A 233 -4.93 -7.93 -17.82
CA GLY A 233 -6.31 -8.43 -17.63
C GLY A 233 -6.68 -8.78 -16.17
N ILE A 234 -7.66 -9.66 -16.00
CA ILE A 234 -8.32 -9.94 -14.70
C ILE A 234 -7.33 -10.18 -13.54
N TYR A 235 -6.20 -10.86 -13.78
CA TYR A 235 -5.17 -11.13 -12.77
C TYR A 235 -4.59 -9.87 -12.12
N PHE A 236 -4.23 -8.84 -12.91
CA PHE A 236 -3.71 -7.58 -12.38
C PHE A 236 -4.80 -6.80 -11.63
N GLY A 237 -6.05 -6.91 -12.07
CA GLY A 237 -7.20 -6.40 -11.33
C GLY A 237 -7.33 -7.02 -9.94
N VAL A 238 -7.21 -8.35 -9.82
CA VAL A 238 -7.26 -9.04 -8.53
C VAL A 238 -6.08 -8.64 -7.63
N LEU A 239 -4.87 -8.55 -8.17
CA LEU A 239 -3.69 -8.10 -7.41
C LEU A 239 -3.82 -6.65 -6.93
N TYR A 240 -4.34 -5.77 -7.79
CA TYR A 240 -4.63 -4.37 -7.45
C TYR A 240 -5.57 -4.27 -6.25
N TYR A 241 -6.77 -4.86 -6.34
CA TYR A 241 -7.73 -4.80 -5.24
C TYR A 241 -7.27 -5.59 -4.00
N GLY A 242 -6.60 -6.72 -4.19
CA GLY A 242 -6.02 -7.50 -3.10
C GLY A 242 -5.02 -6.68 -2.29
N ARG A 243 -4.12 -5.97 -2.96
CA ARG A 243 -3.13 -5.12 -2.29
C ARG A 243 -3.79 -3.92 -1.60
N PHE A 244 -4.53 -3.09 -2.34
CA PHE A 244 -5.02 -1.82 -1.79
C PHE A 244 -6.21 -1.98 -0.84
N VAL A 245 -7.12 -2.92 -1.11
CA VAL A 245 -8.32 -3.12 -0.29
C VAL A 245 -8.11 -4.19 0.78
N ALA A 246 -7.48 -5.32 0.46
CA ALA A 246 -7.35 -6.40 1.44
C ALA A 246 -6.33 -6.08 2.53
N LEU A 247 -5.17 -5.47 2.20
CA LEU A 247 -4.20 -5.04 3.22
C LEU A 247 -4.78 -3.96 4.13
N TRP A 248 -5.53 -3.02 3.55
CA TRP A 248 -6.25 -2.01 4.31
C TRP A 248 -7.25 -2.65 5.27
N LEU A 249 -8.05 -3.63 4.80
CA LEU A 249 -9.04 -4.34 5.62
C LEU A 249 -8.35 -5.12 6.75
N ILE A 250 -7.22 -5.76 6.48
CA ILE A 250 -6.41 -6.44 7.50
C ILE A 250 -5.92 -5.44 8.54
N ALA A 251 -5.34 -4.30 8.12
CA ALA A 251 -4.88 -3.25 9.04
C ALA A 251 -6.04 -2.71 9.90
N PHE A 252 -7.19 -2.46 9.28
CA PHE A 252 -8.42 -2.04 9.96
C PHE A 252 -8.86 -3.08 11.00
N LEU A 253 -8.88 -4.36 10.64
CA LEU A 253 -9.30 -5.45 11.53
C LEU A 253 -8.31 -5.65 12.69
N LEU A 254 -7.00 -5.52 12.44
CA LEU A 254 -5.98 -5.54 13.49
C LEU A 254 -6.14 -4.38 14.47
N LEU A 255 -6.42 -3.17 13.96
CA LEU A 255 -6.66 -1.99 14.78
C LEU A 255 -7.94 -2.14 15.61
N TRP A 256 -9.02 -2.65 15.00
CA TRP A 256 -10.29 -2.92 15.66
C TRP A 256 -10.16 -4.00 16.76
N THR A 257 -9.51 -5.11 16.45
CA THR A 257 -9.30 -6.20 17.42
C THR A 257 -8.41 -5.77 18.58
N ALA A 258 -7.37 -4.95 18.33
CA ALA A 258 -6.55 -4.35 19.37
C ALA A 258 -7.41 -3.49 20.35
N GLN A 259 -8.36 -2.71 19.83
CA GLN A 259 -9.29 -1.94 20.66
C GLN A 259 -10.24 -2.81 21.46
N LEU A 260 -10.87 -3.81 20.83
CA LEU A 260 -11.80 -4.70 21.52
C LEU A 260 -11.12 -5.42 22.69
N ARG A 261 -9.89 -5.90 22.49
CA ARG A 261 -9.10 -6.56 23.54
C ARG A 261 -8.73 -5.60 24.66
N SER A 262 -8.30 -4.38 24.32
CA SER A 262 -7.98 -3.36 25.31
C SER A 262 -9.21 -2.91 26.13
N ARG A 263 -10.38 -2.81 25.51
CA ARG A 263 -11.65 -2.53 26.21
C ARG A 263 -12.04 -3.66 27.15
N ARG A 264 -11.86 -4.92 26.74
CA ARG A 264 -12.11 -6.10 27.60
C ARG A 264 -11.20 -6.10 28.82
N TRP A 265 -9.92 -5.76 28.65
CA TRP A 265 -9.00 -5.59 29.77
C TRP A 265 -9.48 -4.52 30.74
N ALA A 266 -9.85 -3.32 30.24
CA ALA A 266 -10.32 -2.24 31.10
C ALA A 266 -11.55 -2.64 31.93
N LYS A 267 -12.50 -3.38 31.33
CA LYS A 267 -13.67 -3.91 32.05
C LYS A 267 -13.27 -4.95 33.10
N ALA A 268 -12.35 -5.85 32.79
CA ALA A 268 -11.87 -6.88 33.72
C ALA A 268 -11.14 -6.28 34.92
N SER A 269 -10.32 -5.25 34.71
CA SER A 269 -9.64 -4.52 35.78
C SER A 269 -10.62 -3.78 36.68
N LEU A 270 -11.62 -3.11 36.10
CA LEU A 270 -12.64 -2.36 36.85
C LEU A 270 -13.52 -3.27 37.71
N LYS A 271 -13.92 -4.44 37.18
CA LYS A 271 -14.70 -5.45 37.92
C LYS A 271 -13.92 -5.99 39.12
N ARG A 272 -12.60 -6.16 39.00
CA ARG A 272 -11.73 -6.61 40.10
C ARG A 272 -11.53 -5.56 41.18
N LEU A 273 -11.63 -4.28 40.83
CA LEU A 273 -11.53 -3.16 41.77
C LEU A 273 -12.85 -2.89 42.52
N GLY A 274 -13.92 -3.66 42.25
CA GLY A 274 -15.23 -3.46 42.90
C GLY A 274 -15.94 -2.16 42.52
N LEU A 275 -15.39 -1.40 41.56
CA LEU A 275 -15.92 -0.11 41.11
C LEU A 275 -17.08 -0.23 40.10
N VAL A 276 -17.27 -1.41 39.51
CA VAL A 276 -18.42 -1.71 38.64
C VAL A 276 -19.02 -3.04 39.06
N GLY A 277 -20.22 -2.94 39.66
CA GLY A 277 -21.17 -4.04 39.82
C GLY A 277 -21.92 -4.31 38.53
#